data_AF-A0A8J9S5B7-F1
#
_entry.id   AF-A0A8J9S5B7-F1
#
_cell.length_a   1.000
_cell.length_b   1.000
_cell.length_c   1.000
_cell.angle_alpha   90.00
_cell.angle_beta   90.00
_cell.angle_gamma   90.00
#
_symmetry.space_group_name_H-M   'P 1'
#
loop_
_entity.id
_entity.type
_entity.pdbx_description
1 polymer ?
#
loop_
_entity_poly.entity_id
_entity_poly.type
_entity_poly.pdbx_seq_one_letter_code
_entity_poly.pdbx_strand_id
1 'polypeptide(L)'
;MSANAPLRAAHQVGFDTDSKQIHVDNCATRSITNSEADCIGPMKPIMRKVKGIGGVKVTEMFEVTIEWTIADDHGKPHKIRLPKSFLIPSSPTRLLSPQHWSQSARDIRPLPRGTRCVTYEDCIVLEWEQRRHRRTIPLDARGSNVATFATAAGYEKFNAFCTDCSIDNEALDVKPLILNSSYVSDSEEGDNGDDLDDQYHEAHSSFDNEVADFKTGAPSTLRPGPINTDFSLDGPEQSNKADGTEATTSVIEDEGDLESQRNPSALFLRWHHRLGHASMTKIRMLAKVGLLPASLKECQIPL
;
A
#
# COMPACT_ATOMS: atom_id res chain seq x y z
N MET A 1 -15.59 19.54 -13.38
CA MET A 1 -16.36 18.82 -12.34
C MET A 1 -15.91 17.37 -12.41
N SER A 2 -14.98 16.97 -11.54
CA SER A 2 -14.51 15.58 -11.49
C SER A 2 -15.45 14.79 -10.58
N ALA A 3 -15.97 13.68 -11.07
CA ALA A 3 -16.85 12.80 -10.32
C ALA A 3 -16.02 12.10 -9.22
N ASN A 4 -16.27 12.45 -7.95
CA ASN A 4 -15.73 11.71 -6.81
C ASN A 4 -16.47 10.37 -6.71
N ALA A 5 -15.81 9.29 -7.10
CA ALA A 5 -16.25 7.96 -6.73
C ALA A 5 -16.24 7.81 -5.19
N PRO A 6 -17.19 7.09 -4.59
CA PRO A 6 -17.23 6.91 -3.14
C PRO A 6 -15.96 6.17 -2.68
N LEU A 7 -15.16 6.82 -1.83
CA LEU A 7 -13.97 6.25 -1.21
C LEU A 7 -14.40 5.21 -0.18
N ARG A 8 -14.61 3.97 -0.64
CA ARG A 8 -14.78 2.84 0.28
C ARG A 8 -13.43 2.51 0.90
N ALA A 9 -13.40 2.31 2.22
CA ALA A 9 -12.20 1.82 2.91
C ALA A 9 -11.82 0.44 2.34
N ALA A 10 -10.83 0.40 1.44
CA ALA A 10 -10.15 -0.83 1.08
C ALA A 10 -9.40 -1.37 2.31
N HIS A 11 -9.14 -2.67 2.34
CA HIS A 11 -8.30 -3.26 3.38
C HIS A 11 -6.89 -2.63 3.30
N GLN A 12 -6.61 -1.69 4.19
CA GLN A 12 -5.34 -0.98 4.23
C GLN A 12 -4.32 -1.87 4.91
N VAL A 13 -3.47 -2.52 4.12
CA VAL A 13 -2.30 -3.23 4.63
C VAL A 13 -1.26 -2.17 4.98
N GLY A 14 -0.94 -2.04 6.28
CA GLY A 14 0.12 -1.15 6.76
C GLY A 14 1.47 -1.85 6.68
N PHE A 15 2.41 -1.28 5.93
CA PHE A 15 3.80 -1.75 5.85
C PHE A 15 4.75 -0.94 6.76
N ASP A 16 4.20 -0.14 7.66
CA ASP A 16 4.96 0.71 8.59
C ASP A 16 4.94 0.09 9.99
N THR A 17 6.11 0.14 10.65
CA THR A 17 6.35 -0.53 11.93
C THR A 17 5.93 0.31 13.14
N ASP A 18 5.71 1.60 12.95
CA ASP A 18 5.70 2.58 14.04
C ASP A 18 4.37 3.31 14.21
N SER A 19 3.52 3.37 13.17
CA SER A 19 2.26 4.07 13.32
C SER A 19 1.32 3.42 14.33
N LYS A 20 0.56 4.30 14.97
CA LYS A 20 -0.34 3.99 16.08
C LYS A 20 -1.75 4.40 15.67
N GLN A 21 -2.72 3.51 15.88
CA GLN A 21 -4.13 3.82 15.62
C GLN A 21 -4.68 4.83 16.63
N ILE A 22 -5.48 5.78 16.12
CA ILE A 22 -6.19 6.82 16.84
C ILE A 22 -7.66 6.79 16.38
N HIS A 23 -8.58 6.68 17.33
CA HIS A 23 -10.02 6.80 17.06
C HIS A 23 -10.47 8.25 17.23
N VAL A 24 -11.34 8.70 16.32
CA VAL A 24 -11.99 10.00 16.42
C VAL A 24 -13.30 9.84 17.17
N ASP A 25 -13.46 10.57 18.28
CA ASP A 25 -14.69 10.58 19.07
C ASP A 25 -15.16 12.03 19.28
N ASN A 26 -16.29 12.38 18.65
CA ASN A 26 -16.91 13.70 18.76
C ASN A 26 -17.65 13.91 20.09
N CYS A 27 -17.95 12.84 20.84
CA CYS A 27 -18.64 12.87 22.13
C CYS A 27 -17.67 12.99 23.31
N ALA A 28 -16.38 12.70 23.10
CA ALA A 28 -15.36 12.86 24.11
C ALA A 28 -15.03 14.33 24.38
N THR A 29 -14.89 14.68 25.66
CA THR A 29 -14.52 16.04 26.09
C THR A 29 -13.01 16.31 26.02
N ARG A 30 -12.19 15.26 26.13
CA ARG A 30 -10.72 15.34 26.12
C ARG A 30 -10.14 14.18 25.35
N SER A 31 -8.96 14.40 24.79
CA SER A 31 -8.19 13.35 24.11
C SER A 31 -7.51 12.45 25.13
N ILE A 32 -7.35 11.18 24.77
CA ILE A 32 -6.79 10.14 25.63
C ILE A 32 -5.69 9.41 24.86
N THR A 33 -4.58 9.15 25.53
CA THR A 33 -3.57 8.19 25.08
C THR A 33 -3.41 7.08 26.11
N ASN A 34 -2.98 5.91 25.65
CA ASN A 34 -2.55 4.80 26.48
C ASN A 34 -1.02 4.63 26.52
N SER A 35 -0.27 5.61 25.99
CA SER A 35 1.18 5.52 25.84
C SER A 35 1.87 6.79 26.32
N GLU A 36 2.82 6.62 27.24
CA GLU A 36 3.68 7.69 27.72
C GLU A 36 4.52 8.32 26.60
N ALA A 37 4.87 7.55 25.57
CA ALA A 37 5.65 8.03 24.42
C ALA A 37 4.93 9.11 23.60
N ASP A 38 3.62 9.26 23.77
CA ASP A 38 2.85 10.31 23.10
C ASP A 38 2.81 11.61 23.94
N CYS A 39 3.33 11.58 25.17
CA CYS A 39 3.21 12.67 26.12
C CYS A 39 4.47 13.54 26.14
N ILE A 40 4.27 14.85 26.21
CA ILE A 40 5.34 15.83 26.35
C ILE A 40 5.18 16.64 27.65
N GLY A 41 6.32 16.98 28.26
CA GLY A 41 6.36 17.76 29.50
C GLY A 41 5.95 16.95 30.74
N PRO A 42 5.69 17.63 31.88
CA PRO A 42 5.41 16.97 33.15
C PRO A 42 4.04 16.29 33.15
N MET A 43 3.98 15.08 33.71
CA MET A 43 2.73 14.35 33.92
C MET A 43 2.21 14.60 35.34
N LYS A 44 0.96 15.02 35.45
CA LYS A 44 0.34 15.27 36.76
C LYS A 44 -0.62 14.13 37.13
N PRO A 45 -0.37 13.36 38.19
CA PRO A 45 -1.31 12.32 38.60
C PRO A 45 -2.66 12.94 38.98
N ILE A 46 -3.72 12.34 38.48
CA ILE A 46 -5.11 12.69 38.76
C ILE A 46 -5.80 11.46 39.34
N MET A 47 -6.24 11.56 40.59
CA MET A 47 -7.22 10.63 41.13
C MET A 47 -8.62 11.10 40.74
N ARG A 48 -9.11 10.64 39.57
CA ARG A 48 -10.50 10.86 39.14
C ARG A 48 -11.19 9.53 38.87
N LYS A 49 -12.46 9.49 39.26
CA LYS A 49 -13.41 8.43 38.90
C LYS A 49 -13.82 8.64 37.44
N VAL A 50 -13.45 7.74 36.54
CA VAL A 50 -13.89 7.79 35.13
C VAL A 50 -15.25 7.08 35.05
N LYS A 51 -16.28 7.82 34.64
CA LYS A 51 -17.64 7.28 34.45
C LYS A 51 -17.83 6.93 32.98
N GLY A 52 -17.94 5.64 32.67
CA GLY A 52 -18.36 5.14 31.36
C GLY A 52 -19.77 4.54 31.39
N ILE A 53 -20.23 4.01 30.26
CA ILE A 53 -21.53 3.30 30.15
C ILE A 53 -21.55 2.05 31.07
N GLY A 54 -20.39 1.41 31.29
CA GLY A 54 -20.23 0.28 32.21
C GLY A 54 -20.01 0.63 33.69
N GLY A 55 -20.27 1.88 34.09
CA GLY A 55 -20.12 2.34 35.48
C GLY A 55 -18.84 3.15 35.74
N VAL A 56 -18.52 3.34 37.02
CA VAL A 56 -17.36 4.12 37.47
C VAL A 56 -16.19 3.18 37.74
N LYS A 57 -15.13 3.25 36.92
CA LYS A 57 -13.86 2.58 37.21
C LYS A 57 -12.87 3.59 37.78
N VAL A 58 -12.19 3.20 38.86
CA VAL A 58 -11.01 3.92 39.33
C VAL A 58 -9.85 3.44 38.47
N THR A 59 -9.21 4.36 37.78
CA THR A 59 -8.11 4.06 36.87
C THR A 59 -7.01 5.07 37.14
N GLU A 60 -5.76 4.61 37.14
CA GLU A 60 -4.61 5.50 37.17
C GLU A 60 -4.67 6.40 35.93
N MET A 61 -4.67 7.71 36.18
CA MET A 61 -4.85 8.71 35.15
C MET A 61 -3.90 9.88 35.42
N PHE A 62 -3.31 10.41 34.36
CA PHE A 62 -2.44 11.57 34.44
C PHE A 62 -2.96 12.67 33.52
N GLU A 63 -2.96 13.92 33.99
CA GLU A 63 -3.05 15.07 33.09
C GLU A 63 -1.72 15.24 32.38
N VAL A 64 -1.77 15.27 31.06
CA VAL A 64 -0.59 15.35 30.20
C VAL A 64 -0.85 16.31 29.04
N THR A 65 0.20 16.64 28.30
CA THR A 65 0.06 17.19 26.94
C THR A 65 0.41 16.09 25.96
N ILE A 66 -0.54 15.73 25.09
CA ILE A 66 -0.28 14.77 24.01
C ILE A 66 0.31 15.52 22.81
N GLU A 67 1.37 14.99 22.22
CA GLU A 67 1.86 15.38 20.89
C GLU A 67 1.76 14.17 19.95
N TRP A 68 0.95 14.28 18.89
CA TRP A 68 0.88 13.29 17.83
C TRP A 68 1.34 13.90 16.52
N THR A 69 2.12 13.15 15.74
CA THR A 69 2.38 13.47 14.34
C THR A 69 1.35 12.74 13.48
N ILE A 70 0.58 13.48 12.68
CA ILE A 70 -0.47 12.94 11.81
C ILE A 70 -0.21 13.40 10.37
N ALA A 71 -0.49 12.57 9.38
CA ALA A 71 -0.37 12.96 7.98
C ALA A 71 -1.68 13.60 7.45
N ASP A 72 -1.57 14.59 6.57
CA ASP A 72 -2.70 15.08 5.77
C ASP A 72 -2.99 14.15 4.57
N ASP A 73 -4.02 14.49 3.78
CA ASP A 73 -4.42 13.74 2.59
C ASP A 73 -3.33 13.64 1.51
N HIS A 74 -2.29 14.49 1.58
CA HIS A 74 -1.13 14.46 0.70
C HIS A 74 0.05 13.69 1.31
N GLY A 75 -0.15 13.06 2.46
CA GLY A 75 0.91 12.35 3.19
C GLY A 75 1.87 13.26 3.96
N LYS A 76 1.65 14.59 3.96
CA LYS A 76 2.54 15.52 4.66
C LYS A 76 2.33 15.40 6.17
N PRO A 77 3.38 15.20 6.98
CA PRO A 77 3.26 15.08 8.43
C PRO A 77 3.04 16.44 9.11
N HIS A 78 2.19 16.45 10.13
CA HIS A 78 1.83 17.60 10.96
C HIS A 78 1.80 17.22 12.43
N LYS A 79 2.40 18.04 13.29
CA LYS A 79 2.36 17.83 14.74
C LYS A 79 1.14 18.51 15.33
N ILE A 80 0.34 17.76 16.06
CA ILE A 80 -0.80 18.28 16.82
C ILE A 80 -0.51 18.17 18.31
N ARG A 81 -0.78 19.26 19.05
CA ARG A 81 -0.58 19.34 20.50
C ARG A 81 -1.91 19.49 21.21
N LEU A 82 -2.15 18.62 22.17
CA LEU A 82 -3.42 18.51 22.90
C LEU A 82 -3.12 18.67 24.40
N PRO A 83 -2.98 19.91 24.89
CA PRO A 83 -2.70 20.17 26.30
C PRO A 83 -3.87 19.73 27.18
N LYS A 84 -3.60 19.39 28.44
CA LYS A 84 -4.64 18.93 29.38
C LYS A 84 -5.41 17.71 28.85
N SER A 85 -4.75 16.82 28.12
CA SER A 85 -5.26 15.51 27.76
C SER A 85 -5.06 14.51 28.91
N PHE A 86 -5.52 13.28 28.73
CA PHE A 86 -5.31 12.21 29.70
C PHE A 86 -4.42 11.10 29.17
N LEU A 87 -3.47 10.67 29.99
CA LEU A 87 -2.81 9.38 29.85
C LEU A 87 -3.56 8.38 30.74
N ILE A 88 -4.03 7.30 30.14
CA ILE A 88 -4.69 6.17 30.80
C ILE A 88 -4.00 4.90 30.29
N PRO A 89 -3.02 4.34 31.01
CA PRO A 89 -2.28 3.17 30.55
C PRO A 89 -3.19 1.96 30.24
N SER A 90 -4.30 1.82 30.97
CA SER A 90 -5.27 0.75 30.75
C SER A 90 -6.29 1.02 29.63
N SER A 91 -6.22 2.16 28.94
CA SER A 91 -7.11 2.43 27.80
C SER A 91 -6.73 1.51 26.64
N PRO A 92 -7.70 0.84 25.98
CA PRO A 92 -7.39 -0.09 24.90
C PRO A 92 -6.79 0.64 23.69
N THR A 93 -7.15 1.91 23.48
CA THR A 93 -6.79 2.65 22.28
C THR A 93 -6.54 4.13 22.56
N ARG A 94 -5.96 4.82 21.58
CA ARG A 94 -5.85 6.29 21.56
C ARG A 94 -7.14 6.89 21.04
N LEU A 95 -7.53 8.02 21.62
CA LEU A 95 -8.75 8.72 21.28
C LEU A 95 -8.47 10.20 21.07
N LEU A 96 -8.77 10.69 19.88
CA LEU A 96 -8.79 12.10 19.54
C LEU A 96 -10.20 12.65 19.79
N SER A 97 -10.29 13.70 20.61
CA SER A 97 -11.50 14.51 20.71
C SER A 97 -11.34 15.73 19.79
N PRO A 98 -12.12 15.82 18.68
CA PRO A 98 -12.05 16.98 17.81
C PRO A 98 -12.49 18.27 18.49
N GLN A 99 -13.44 18.18 19.42
CA GLN A 99 -13.86 19.32 20.23
C GLN A 99 -12.69 19.86 21.04
N HIS A 100 -11.97 18.97 21.73
CA HIS A 100 -10.79 19.32 22.51
C HIS A 100 -9.68 19.93 21.64
N TRP A 101 -9.43 19.34 20.47
CA TRP A 101 -8.43 19.84 19.54
C TRP A 101 -8.78 21.24 19.03
N SER A 102 -10.02 21.46 18.58
CA SER A 102 -10.50 22.77 18.10
C SER A 102 -10.40 23.86 19.18
N GLN A 103 -10.78 23.53 20.43
CA GLN A 103 -10.64 24.45 21.58
C GLN A 103 -9.18 24.81 21.88
N SER A 104 -8.28 23.83 21.77
CA SER A 104 -6.85 24.00 22.04
C SER A 104 -6.16 24.82 20.94
N ALA A 105 -6.51 24.58 19.68
CA ALA A 105 -5.94 25.28 18.53
C ALA A 105 -6.30 26.78 18.52
N ARG A 106 -7.46 27.15 19.08
CA ARG A 106 -8.00 28.54 19.07
C ARG A 106 -7.96 29.17 17.67
N ASP A 107 -8.16 28.33 16.67
CA ASP A 107 -8.01 28.65 15.26
C ASP A 107 -9.28 29.34 14.74
N ILE A 108 -9.50 30.58 15.15
CA ILE A 108 -10.75 31.33 14.92
C ILE A 108 -10.59 32.53 13.96
N ARG A 109 -9.40 32.76 13.41
CA ARG A 109 -9.10 33.86 12.48
C ARG A 109 -8.12 33.44 11.39
N PRO A 110 -8.27 33.95 10.14
CA PRO A 110 -9.30 34.88 9.68
C PRO A 110 -10.71 34.28 9.60
N LEU A 111 -10.83 32.96 9.40
CA LEU A 111 -12.10 32.26 9.39
C LEU A 111 -12.42 31.69 10.77
N PRO A 112 -13.70 31.75 11.21
CA PRO A 112 -14.13 31.00 12.38
C PRO A 112 -14.04 29.50 12.09
N ARG A 113 -13.75 28.69 13.13
CA ARG A 113 -13.67 27.22 13.02
C ARG A 113 -12.64 26.79 11.96
N GLY A 114 -11.42 27.31 12.08
CA GLY A 114 -10.28 26.96 11.23
C GLY A 114 -9.79 25.53 11.49
N THR A 115 -9.90 25.07 12.75
CA THR A 115 -9.73 23.67 13.13
C THR A 115 -11.09 23.05 13.45
N ARG A 116 -11.50 22.03 12.69
CA ARG A 116 -12.82 21.38 12.84
C ARG A 116 -12.80 19.92 12.43
N CYS A 117 -13.84 19.21 12.87
CA CYS A 117 -14.22 17.89 12.35
C CYS A 117 -15.55 18.03 11.63
N VAL A 118 -15.65 17.44 10.44
CA VAL A 118 -16.88 17.36 9.66
C VAL A 118 -17.21 15.88 9.46
N THR A 119 -18.40 15.47 9.87
CA THR A 119 -18.88 14.10 9.71
C THR A 119 -19.83 14.05 8.53
N TYR A 120 -19.51 13.21 7.55
CA TYR A 120 -20.37 12.86 6.42
C TYR A 120 -20.89 11.43 6.62
N GLU A 121 -21.76 10.97 5.71
CA GLU A 121 -22.31 9.61 5.77
C GLU A 121 -21.25 8.52 5.56
N ASP A 122 -20.18 8.82 4.81
CA ASP A 122 -19.18 7.87 4.34
C ASP A 122 -17.78 8.14 4.90
N CYS A 123 -17.54 9.31 5.51
CA CYS A 123 -16.24 9.71 6.01
C CYS A 123 -16.31 10.74 7.14
N ILE A 124 -15.21 10.86 7.86
CA ILE A 124 -14.93 11.98 8.76
C ILE A 124 -13.76 12.77 8.20
N VAL A 125 -13.91 14.09 8.09
CA VAL A 125 -12.86 15.00 7.64
C VAL A 125 -12.40 15.85 8.81
N LEU A 126 -11.12 15.73 9.16
CA LEU A 126 -10.43 16.63 10.08
C LEU A 126 -9.77 17.74 9.26
N GLU A 127 -9.99 18.99 9.62
CA GLU A 127 -9.35 20.16 8.99
C GLU A 127 -8.66 21.01 10.05
N TRP A 128 -7.49 21.55 9.74
CA TRP A 128 -6.71 22.40 10.64
C TRP A 128 -5.95 23.49 9.90
N GLU A 129 -5.35 24.41 10.66
CA GLU A 129 -4.62 25.59 10.17
C GLU A 129 -5.44 26.37 9.14
N GLN A 130 -6.59 26.90 9.58
CA GLN A 130 -7.51 27.63 8.72
C GLN A 130 -8.00 26.80 7.53
N ARG A 131 -8.18 25.49 7.76
CA ARG A 131 -8.65 24.50 6.78
C ARG A 131 -7.71 24.33 5.57
N ARG A 132 -6.43 24.71 5.72
CA ARG A 132 -5.40 24.52 4.69
C ARG A 132 -4.93 23.08 4.60
N HIS A 133 -5.01 22.37 5.71
CA HIS A 133 -4.67 20.96 5.80
C HIS A 133 -5.91 20.16 6.18
N ARG A 134 -6.00 18.95 5.64
CA ARG A 134 -7.11 18.04 5.91
C ARG A 134 -6.68 16.59 5.94
N ARG A 135 -7.41 15.81 6.71
CA ARG A 135 -7.33 14.35 6.71
C ARG A 135 -8.73 13.77 6.56
N THR A 136 -8.96 13.04 5.49
CA THR A 136 -10.20 12.36 5.16
C THR A 136 -10.10 10.91 5.62
N ILE A 137 -10.96 10.53 6.55
CA ILE A 137 -10.98 9.21 7.17
C ILE A 137 -12.25 8.50 6.70
N PRO A 138 -12.16 7.55 5.75
CA PRO A 138 -13.33 6.81 5.29
C PRO A 138 -13.88 5.95 6.43
N LEU A 139 -15.21 5.90 6.54
CA LEU A 139 -15.91 5.03 7.48
C LEU A 139 -16.09 3.65 6.84
N ASP A 140 -16.07 2.62 7.69
CA ASP A 140 -16.37 1.26 7.24
C ASP A 140 -17.86 1.14 6.91
N ALA A 141 -18.15 0.75 5.66
CA ALA A 141 -19.51 0.49 5.19
C ALA A 141 -20.19 -0.66 5.94
N ARG A 142 -19.43 -1.52 6.65
CA ARG A 142 -19.95 -2.66 7.42
C ARG A 142 -20.27 -2.37 8.89
N GLY A 143 -20.15 -1.10 9.32
CA GLY A 143 -20.96 -0.62 10.43
C GLY A 143 -20.27 -0.30 11.75
N SER A 144 -18.94 -0.18 11.81
CA SER A 144 -18.33 0.39 13.04
C SER A 144 -18.65 1.89 13.18
N ASN A 145 -18.79 2.62 12.06
CA ASN A 145 -18.92 4.10 12.01
C ASN A 145 -17.89 4.85 12.89
N VAL A 146 -16.82 4.18 13.32
CA VAL A 146 -15.73 4.76 14.09
C VAL A 146 -14.62 5.14 13.12
N ALA A 147 -14.45 6.45 12.91
CA ALA A 147 -13.30 6.93 12.15
C ALA A 147 -12.01 6.61 12.92
N THR A 148 -11.16 5.81 12.29
CA THR A 148 -9.88 5.37 12.84
C THR A 148 -8.79 5.69 11.84
N PHE A 149 -7.71 6.29 12.31
CA PHE A 149 -6.57 6.63 11.46
C PHE A 149 -5.26 6.41 12.21
N ALA A 150 -4.17 6.20 11.48
CA ALA A 150 -2.86 6.00 12.08
C ALA A 150 -2.08 7.34 12.20
N THR A 151 -1.21 7.45 13.19
CA THR A 151 -0.15 8.48 13.22
C THR A 151 0.67 8.44 11.92
N ALA A 152 1.48 9.47 11.66
CA ALA A 152 2.41 9.45 10.53
C ALA A 152 3.29 8.18 10.59
N ALA A 153 3.59 7.64 9.41
CA ALA A 153 4.42 6.45 9.25
C ALA A 153 5.84 6.72 9.77
N GLY A 154 6.47 5.67 10.30
CA GLY A 154 7.87 5.66 10.72
C GLY A 154 8.57 4.39 10.24
N TYR A 155 9.87 4.33 10.48
CA TYR A 155 10.70 3.17 10.18
C TYR A 155 11.85 3.05 11.19
N GLU A 156 11.67 3.60 12.40
CA GLU A 156 12.64 3.56 13.49
C GLU A 156 12.87 2.12 13.96
N LYS A 157 11.81 1.32 14.15
CA LYS A 157 11.97 -0.09 14.53
C LYS A 157 12.60 -0.91 13.41
N PHE A 158 12.22 -0.62 12.16
CA PHE A 158 12.85 -1.25 11.00
C PHE A 158 14.34 -0.92 10.94
N ASN A 159 14.72 0.34 11.11
CA ASN A 159 16.12 0.75 11.15
C ASN A 159 16.87 0.09 12.31
N ALA A 160 16.26 0.01 13.49
CA ALA A 160 16.86 -0.67 14.64
C ALA A 160 17.12 -2.15 14.34
N PHE A 161 16.17 -2.83 13.69
CA PHE A 161 16.34 -4.21 13.23
C PHE A 161 17.45 -4.33 12.17
N CYS A 162 17.47 -3.48 11.15
CA CYS A 162 18.53 -3.47 10.14
C CYS A 162 19.91 -3.27 10.78
N THR A 163 20.00 -2.36 11.75
CA THR A 163 21.23 -2.10 12.50
C THR A 163 21.68 -3.34 13.27
N ASP A 164 20.76 -4.00 13.98
CA ASP A 164 21.06 -5.22 14.75
C ASP A 164 21.50 -6.38 13.84
N CYS A 165 20.86 -6.53 12.69
CA CYS A 165 21.18 -7.54 11.69
C CYS A 165 22.38 -7.17 10.79
N SER A 166 23.06 -6.04 11.03
CA SER A 166 24.14 -5.51 10.17
C SER A 166 23.75 -5.39 8.69
N ILE A 167 22.47 -5.16 8.44
CA ILE A 167 21.93 -4.94 7.11
C ILE A 167 22.21 -3.49 6.73
N ASP A 168 23.09 -3.31 5.75
CA ASP A 168 23.32 -2.00 5.15
C ASP A 168 22.15 -1.63 4.23
N ASN A 169 21.32 -0.68 4.69
CA ASN A 169 20.19 -0.18 3.91
C ASN A 169 20.65 0.49 2.60
N GLU A 170 21.81 1.14 2.58
CA GLU A 170 22.33 1.77 1.35
C GLU A 170 22.71 0.69 0.33
N ALA A 171 23.26 -0.43 0.80
CA ALA A 171 23.53 -1.59 -0.05
C ALA A 171 22.26 -2.26 -0.58
N LEU A 172 21.17 -2.31 0.21
CA LEU A 172 19.88 -2.85 -0.23
C LEU A 172 19.15 -1.96 -1.24
N ASP A 173 19.21 -0.64 -1.08
CA ASP A 173 18.62 0.30 -2.04
C ASP A 173 19.34 0.25 -3.41
N VAL A 174 20.66 0.01 -3.39
CA VAL A 174 21.47 -0.16 -4.61
C VAL A 174 21.34 -1.56 -5.20
N LYS A 175 21.16 -2.59 -4.36
CA LYS A 175 21.03 -3.98 -4.76
C LYS A 175 19.96 -4.67 -3.92
N PRO A 176 18.68 -4.58 -4.30
CA PRO A 176 17.60 -5.21 -3.53
C PRO A 176 17.86 -6.70 -3.42
N LEU A 177 17.57 -7.27 -2.26
CA LEU A 177 17.55 -8.73 -2.07
C LEU A 177 16.45 -9.32 -2.95
N ILE A 178 16.82 -9.72 -4.16
CA ILE A 178 15.94 -10.45 -5.07
C ILE A 178 15.95 -11.91 -4.63
N LEU A 179 14.96 -12.29 -3.83
CA LEU A 179 14.63 -13.69 -3.61
C LEU A 179 14.09 -14.23 -4.93
N ASN A 180 14.89 -15.06 -5.61
CA ASN A 180 14.41 -15.82 -6.75
C ASN A 180 13.26 -16.72 -6.29
N SER A 181 12.06 -16.48 -6.82
CA SER A 181 10.83 -17.24 -6.50
C SER A 181 10.90 -18.75 -6.77
N SER A 182 12.02 -19.22 -7.31
CA SER A 182 12.31 -20.63 -7.60
C SER A 182 12.86 -21.41 -6.40
N TYR A 183 13.13 -20.78 -5.25
CA TYR A 183 13.53 -21.52 -4.05
C TYR A 183 12.32 -22.19 -3.39
N VAL A 184 11.99 -23.38 -3.89
CA VAL A 184 11.14 -24.33 -3.19
C VAL A 184 12.02 -24.98 -2.12
N SER A 185 11.79 -24.66 -0.86
CA SER A 185 12.36 -25.44 0.24
C SER A 185 11.69 -26.81 0.22
N ASP A 186 12.34 -27.77 -0.41
CA ASP A 186 11.91 -29.16 -0.46
C ASP A 186 12.25 -29.79 0.90
N SER A 187 11.39 -29.56 1.90
CA SER A 187 11.49 -30.25 3.19
C SER A 187 10.74 -31.58 3.09
N GLU A 188 11.40 -32.56 2.47
CA GLU A 188 11.05 -33.98 2.56
C GLU A 188 11.93 -34.63 3.64
N GLU A 189 11.25 -35.28 4.61
CA GLU A 189 11.77 -36.22 5.63
C GLU A 189 12.69 -35.65 6.71
N GLY A 190 12.69 -36.08 7.97
CA GLY A 190 12.06 -37.19 8.68
C GLY A 190 12.59 -37.14 10.12
N ASP A 191 11.76 -37.56 11.08
CA ASP A 191 12.08 -37.67 12.50
C ASP A 191 13.31 -38.59 12.72
N ASN A 192 14.39 -38.05 13.30
CA ASN A 192 15.33 -38.70 14.23
C ASN A 192 16.30 -37.65 14.81
N GLY A 193 16.48 -37.68 16.13
CA GLY A 193 17.11 -36.61 16.92
C GLY A 193 18.63 -36.64 17.09
N ASP A 194 19.02 -35.76 18.02
CA ASP A 194 20.30 -35.51 18.70
C ASP A 194 21.33 -34.56 18.03
N ASP A 195 21.44 -33.38 18.68
CA ASP A 195 22.58 -32.49 18.92
C ASP A 195 23.77 -32.46 17.94
N LEU A 196 24.03 -31.28 17.35
CA LEU A 196 25.19 -30.40 17.60
C LEU A 196 25.52 -29.47 16.41
N ASP A 197 25.70 -28.19 16.78
CA ASP A 197 26.56 -27.14 16.21
C ASP A 197 26.45 -26.63 14.75
N ASP A 198 26.44 -25.29 14.74
CA ASP A 198 26.61 -24.33 13.66
C ASP A 198 27.69 -24.68 12.61
N GLN A 199 27.31 -24.54 11.32
CA GLN A 199 28.18 -23.93 10.32
C GLN A 199 27.39 -23.51 9.07
N TYR A 200 27.16 -22.21 8.94
CA TYR A 200 26.71 -21.58 7.70
C TYR A 200 27.81 -21.70 6.64
N HIS A 201 27.50 -22.32 5.50
CA HIS A 201 28.34 -22.26 4.31
C HIS A 201 27.85 -21.14 3.39
N GLU A 202 28.53 -19.99 3.42
CA GLU A 202 28.44 -18.98 2.38
C GLU A 202 29.19 -19.47 1.13
N ALA A 203 28.45 -19.95 0.13
CA ALA A 203 29.00 -20.18 -1.19
C ALA A 203 29.07 -18.84 -1.95
N HIS A 204 30.18 -18.13 -1.79
CA HIS A 204 30.58 -17.07 -2.71
C HIS A 204 30.85 -17.67 -4.09
N SER A 205 30.04 -17.32 -5.09
CA SER A 205 30.44 -17.43 -6.49
C SER A 205 30.87 -16.05 -6.99
N SER A 206 32.18 -15.88 -7.09
CA SER A 206 32.83 -14.80 -7.83
C SER A 206 32.59 -15.02 -9.33
N PHE A 207 32.04 -14.01 -10.01
CA PHE A 207 32.00 -14.01 -11.47
C PHE A 207 32.98 -12.96 -12.00
N ASP A 208 34.06 -13.45 -12.60
CA ASP A 208 35.09 -12.65 -13.26
C ASP A 208 34.48 -11.90 -14.45
N ASN A 209 34.85 -10.61 -14.53
CA ASN A 209 34.39 -9.68 -15.54
C ASN A 209 35.45 -9.60 -16.65
N GLU A 210 35.47 -10.57 -17.57
CA GLU A 210 36.22 -10.44 -18.82
C GLU A 210 35.25 -10.37 -20.01
N VAL A 211 35.09 -9.15 -20.52
CA VAL A 211 34.33 -8.88 -21.74
C VAL A 211 35.30 -8.96 -22.91
N ALA A 212 35.25 -10.06 -23.67
CA ALA A 212 36.00 -10.19 -24.92
C ALA A 212 35.20 -9.60 -26.10
N ASP A 213 35.87 -8.71 -26.84
CA ASP A 213 35.45 -7.93 -28.00
C ASP A 213 34.58 -8.66 -29.04
N PHE A 214 33.45 -8.05 -29.40
CA PHE A 214 32.79 -8.28 -30.68
C PHE A 214 33.01 -7.07 -31.61
N LYS A 215 33.63 -7.34 -32.76
CA LYS A 215 34.09 -6.34 -33.74
C LYS A 215 32.93 -5.57 -34.40
N THR A 216 33.15 -4.27 -34.53
CA THR A 216 32.37 -3.25 -35.22
C THR A 216 32.38 -3.42 -36.75
N GLY A 217 31.18 -3.37 -37.35
CA GLY A 217 30.95 -2.84 -38.69
C GLY A 217 30.49 -1.38 -38.61
N ALA A 218 30.96 -0.56 -39.54
CA ALA A 218 30.91 0.91 -39.71
C ALA A 218 29.60 1.70 -39.38
N PRO A 219 29.69 3.05 -39.23
CA PRO A 219 28.96 3.82 -38.23
C PRO A 219 27.73 4.58 -38.76
N SER A 220 26.71 4.73 -37.93
CA SER A 220 25.72 5.79 -38.09
C SER A 220 25.58 6.57 -36.78
N THR A 221 25.90 7.86 -36.91
CA THR A 221 25.91 8.94 -35.92
C THR A 221 24.79 8.88 -34.88
N LEU A 222 25.17 8.87 -33.59
CA LEU A 222 24.27 9.07 -32.45
C LEU A 222 23.58 10.45 -32.56
N ARG A 223 22.25 10.47 -32.45
CA ARG A 223 21.44 11.70 -32.50
C ARG A 223 21.54 12.49 -31.19
N PRO A 224 21.70 13.83 -31.22
CA PRO A 224 21.69 14.65 -30.01
C PRO A 224 20.26 15.16 -29.73
N GLY A 225 19.52 14.49 -28.85
CA GLY A 225 18.34 15.06 -28.20
C GLY A 225 17.04 14.26 -28.30
N PRO A 226 16.05 14.55 -27.43
CA PRO A 226 14.81 13.77 -27.31
C PRO A 226 13.85 14.05 -28.48
N ILE A 227 13.20 13.00 -28.98
CA ILE A 227 12.17 13.10 -30.04
C ILE A 227 10.85 13.54 -29.41
N ASN A 228 10.24 14.59 -29.95
CA ASN A 228 8.86 14.95 -29.66
C ASN A 228 7.94 14.04 -30.47
N THR A 229 7.12 13.21 -29.81
CA THR A 229 6.15 12.33 -30.46
C THR A 229 4.78 13.01 -30.48
N ASP A 230 4.50 13.72 -31.57
CA ASP A 230 3.12 14.11 -31.91
C ASP A 230 2.50 12.94 -32.69
N PHE A 231 1.37 12.42 -32.21
CA PHE A 231 0.64 11.30 -32.80
C PHE A 231 -0.61 11.86 -33.47
N SER A 232 -0.59 11.98 -34.80
CA SER A 232 -1.81 12.26 -35.57
C SER A 232 -2.71 11.02 -35.56
N LEU A 233 -3.91 11.16 -35.02
CA LEU A 233 -4.94 10.12 -34.98
C LEU A 233 -5.71 9.97 -36.29
N ASP A 234 -5.51 10.89 -37.24
CA ASP A 234 -6.02 10.75 -38.59
C ASP A 234 -4.97 10.00 -39.41
N GLY A 235 -5.31 8.78 -39.83
CA GLY A 235 -4.52 7.98 -40.76
C GLY A 235 -4.26 8.72 -42.08
N PRO A 236 -3.39 8.20 -42.96
CA PRO A 236 -2.90 8.94 -44.11
C PRO A 236 -4.04 9.42 -45.02
N GLU A 237 -3.95 10.68 -45.46
CA GLU A 237 -4.95 11.30 -46.34
C GLU A 237 -5.16 10.47 -47.62
N GLN A 238 -6.38 9.98 -47.80
CA GLN A 238 -6.79 9.36 -49.07
C GLN A 238 -6.94 10.44 -50.13
N SER A 239 -5.99 10.46 -51.07
CA SER A 239 -6.18 11.15 -52.34
C SER A 239 -7.30 10.44 -53.13
N ASN A 240 -8.46 11.10 -53.19
CA ASN A 240 -9.63 10.65 -53.94
C ASN A 240 -9.33 10.55 -55.45
N LYS A 241 -9.76 9.42 -56.05
CA LYS A 241 -10.44 9.23 -57.36
C LYS A 241 -10.07 7.83 -57.90
N ALA A 242 -10.95 6.95 -58.37
CA ALA A 242 -12.38 6.87 -58.60
C ALA A 242 -12.67 5.34 -58.64
N ASP A 243 -13.76 4.80 -58.12
CA ASP A 243 -15.06 4.70 -58.79
C ASP A 243 -16.03 4.06 -57.78
N GLY A 244 -17.32 4.38 -57.88
CA GLY A 244 -18.30 4.24 -56.81
C GLY A 244 -18.56 2.81 -56.32
N THR A 245 -18.43 2.60 -55.02
CA THR A 245 -19.27 1.66 -54.26
C THR A 245 -19.29 2.10 -52.79
N GLU A 246 -20.47 2.07 -52.17
CA GLU A 246 -20.73 2.52 -50.80
C GLU A 246 -19.75 1.89 -49.79
N ALA A 247 -19.21 2.71 -48.88
CA ALA A 247 -18.35 2.25 -47.81
C ALA A 247 -19.16 1.41 -46.81
N THR A 248 -19.23 0.10 -47.06
CA THR A 248 -19.57 -0.88 -46.03
C THR A 248 -18.43 -0.91 -45.03
N THR A 249 -18.71 -0.59 -43.77
CA THR A 249 -17.81 -0.83 -42.65
C THR A 249 -17.34 -2.29 -42.71
N SER A 250 -16.11 -2.52 -43.17
CA SER A 250 -15.47 -3.82 -43.02
C SER A 250 -15.20 -3.96 -41.52
N VAL A 251 -16.13 -4.61 -40.83
CA VAL A 251 -15.80 -5.30 -39.58
C VAL A 251 -14.72 -6.28 -39.98
N ILE A 252 -13.47 -5.91 -39.74
CA ILE A 252 -12.38 -6.87 -39.74
C ILE A 252 -12.70 -7.74 -38.53
N GLU A 253 -13.35 -8.88 -38.76
CA GLU A 253 -13.35 -9.94 -37.78
C GLU A 253 -11.87 -10.25 -37.52
N ASP A 254 -11.46 -10.12 -36.26
CA ASP A 254 -10.09 -10.37 -35.82
C ASP A 254 -9.80 -11.87 -36.02
N GLU A 255 -9.37 -12.23 -37.24
CA GLU A 255 -9.05 -13.60 -37.64
C GLU A 255 -7.92 -14.22 -36.78
N GLY A 256 -7.26 -13.44 -35.92
CA GLY A 256 -6.30 -13.93 -34.94
C GLY A 256 -6.90 -14.78 -33.80
N ASP A 257 -8.21 -14.65 -33.52
CA ASP A 257 -8.85 -15.39 -32.42
C ASP A 257 -9.28 -16.81 -32.83
N LEU A 258 -9.45 -17.09 -34.13
CA LEU A 258 -9.82 -18.42 -34.65
C LEU A 258 -8.62 -19.36 -34.79
N GLU A 259 -7.43 -18.85 -35.16
CA GLU A 259 -6.22 -19.68 -35.25
C GLU A 259 -5.70 -20.12 -33.86
N SER A 260 -5.90 -19.27 -32.85
CA SER A 260 -5.52 -19.50 -31.45
C SER A 260 -6.28 -20.66 -30.78
N GLN A 261 -7.49 -20.99 -31.27
CA GLN A 261 -8.25 -22.15 -30.80
C GLN A 261 -7.77 -23.46 -31.43
N ARG A 262 -7.08 -23.38 -32.58
CA ARG A 262 -6.64 -24.55 -33.36
C ARG A 262 -5.29 -25.08 -32.92
N ASN A 263 -4.45 -24.25 -32.30
CA ASN A 263 -3.14 -24.66 -31.77
C ASN A 263 -3.22 -24.88 -30.24
N PRO A 264 -3.18 -26.14 -29.76
CA PRO A 264 -3.24 -26.45 -28.34
C PRO A 264 -2.14 -25.76 -27.51
N SER A 265 -0.95 -25.55 -28.08
CA SER A 265 0.19 -24.93 -27.40
C SER A 265 0.02 -23.42 -27.23
N ALA A 266 -0.58 -22.74 -28.21
CA ALA A 266 -0.93 -21.32 -28.08
C ALA A 266 -2.04 -21.10 -27.05
N LEU A 267 -3.04 -21.98 -27.05
CA LEU A 267 -4.10 -22.00 -26.05
C LEU A 267 -3.52 -22.23 -24.65
N PHE A 268 -2.55 -23.14 -24.52
CA PHE A 268 -1.84 -23.40 -23.27
C PHE A 268 -1.16 -22.13 -22.76
N LEU A 269 -0.40 -21.45 -23.62
CA LEU A 269 0.33 -20.23 -23.25
C LEU A 269 -0.62 -19.10 -22.85
N ARG A 270 -1.76 -18.96 -23.54
CA ARG A 270 -2.82 -18.00 -23.16
C ARG A 270 -3.33 -18.26 -21.74
N TRP A 271 -3.58 -19.52 -21.38
CA TRP A 271 -3.99 -19.88 -20.02
C TRP A 271 -2.86 -19.69 -18.99
N HIS A 272 -1.61 -19.93 -19.37
CA HIS A 272 -0.46 -19.63 -18.52
C HIS A 272 -0.38 -18.14 -18.15
N HIS A 273 -0.48 -17.23 -19.12
CA HIS A 273 -0.53 -15.79 -18.85
C HIS A 273 -1.79 -15.38 -18.07
N ARG A 274 -2.96 -15.90 -18.46
CA ARG A 274 -4.24 -15.57 -17.81
C ARG A 274 -4.31 -16.00 -16.35
N LEU A 275 -3.63 -17.08 -15.99
CA LEU A 275 -3.57 -17.61 -14.62
C LEU A 275 -2.34 -17.12 -13.85
N GLY A 276 -1.69 -16.05 -14.31
CA GLY A 276 -0.57 -15.42 -13.62
C GLY A 276 0.70 -16.28 -13.62
N HIS A 277 1.08 -16.80 -14.79
CA HIS A 277 2.21 -17.70 -14.98
C HIS A 277 2.10 -19.02 -14.20
N ALA A 278 0.88 -19.56 -14.06
CA ALA A 278 0.64 -20.85 -13.42
C ALA A 278 1.50 -21.97 -14.05
N SER A 279 2.08 -22.83 -13.21
CA SER A 279 2.97 -23.89 -13.70
C SER A 279 2.27 -24.83 -14.68
N MET A 280 3.04 -25.38 -15.62
CA MET A 280 2.54 -26.25 -16.67
C MET A 280 1.81 -27.47 -16.09
N THR A 281 2.32 -28.03 -14.99
CA THR A 281 1.70 -29.14 -14.24
C THR A 281 0.35 -28.75 -13.66
N LYS A 282 0.23 -27.54 -13.11
CA LYS A 282 -1.03 -27.03 -12.53
C LYS A 282 -2.09 -26.83 -13.60
N ILE A 283 -1.73 -26.28 -14.76
CA ILE A 283 -2.64 -26.12 -15.90
C ILE A 283 -3.13 -27.48 -16.41
N ARG A 284 -2.24 -28.48 -16.50
CA ARG A 284 -2.61 -29.86 -16.85
C ARG A 284 -3.55 -30.50 -15.83
N MET A 285 -3.31 -30.29 -14.54
CA MET A 285 -4.20 -30.79 -13.48
C MET A 285 -5.58 -30.15 -13.57
N LEU A 286 -5.66 -28.83 -13.78
CA LEU A 286 -6.94 -28.13 -13.97
C LEU A 286 -7.69 -28.62 -15.20
N ALA A 287 -6.98 -28.96 -16.29
CA ALA A 287 -7.57 -29.60 -17.46
C ALA A 287 -8.07 -31.02 -17.14
N LYS A 288 -7.31 -31.83 -16.37
CA LYS A 288 -7.71 -33.18 -15.93
C LYS A 288 -8.97 -33.18 -15.07
N VAL A 289 -9.09 -32.20 -14.17
CA VAL A 289 -10.27 -31.98 -13.31
C VAL A 289 -11.47 -31.41 -14.10
N GLY A 290 -11.26 -30.94 -15.33
CA GLY A 290 -12.32 -30.43 -16.21
C GLY A 290 -12.63 -28.95 -16.02
N LEU A 291 -11.79 -28.21 -15.27
CA LEU A 291 -11.91 -26.76 -15.08
C LEU A 291 -11.34 -25.97 -16.27
N LEU A 292 -10.45 -26.58 -17.06
CA LEU A 292 -9.91 -26.04 -18.30
C LEU A 292 -10.20 -26.97 -19.49
N PRO A 293 -10.09 -26.48 -20.74
CA PRO A 293 -10.33 -27.30 -21.93
C PRO A 293 -9.52 -28.60 -21.92
N ALA A 294 -10.17 -29.73 -22.23
CA ALA A 294 -9.54 -31.05 -22.19
C ALA A 294 -8.36 -31.21 -23.17
N SER A 295 -8.28 -30.36 -24.20
CA SER A 295 -7.15 -30.27 -25.14
C SER A 295 -5.82 -29.93 -24.47
N LEU A 296 -5.83 -29.37 -23.26
CA LEU A 296 -4.63 -28.99 -22.51
C LEU A 296 -4.04 -30.14 -21.67
N LYS A 297 -4.73 -31.29 -21.58
CA LYS A 297 -4.27 -32.45 -20.78
C LYS A 297 -2.96 -33.04 -21.32
N GLU A 298 -2.83 -33.12 -22.64
CA GLU A 298 -1.73 -33.81 -23.34
C GLU A 298 -0.96 -32.88 -24.29
N CYS A 299 -1.19 -31.57 -24.22
CA CYS A 299 -0.52 -30.60 -25.06
C CYS A 299 1.01 -30.61 -24.85
N GLN A 300 1.78 -30.54 -25.95
CA GLN A 300 3.22 -30.25 -25.90
C GLN A 300 3.43 -28.87 -25.30
N ILE A 301 4.22 -28.81 -24.23
CA ILE A 301 4.60 -27.57 -23.56
C ILE A 301 5.58 -26.86 -24.49
N PRO A 302 5.29 -25.64 -24.97
CA PRO A 302 6.30 -24.83 -25.62
C PRO A 302 7.38 -24.48 -24.58
N LEU A 303 8.63 -24.85 -24.89
CA LEU A 303 9.82 -24.47 -24.13
C LEU A 303 10.11 -22.98 -24.30
#